data_AF-A0A524C8N7-F1
#
_entry.id   AF-A0A524C8N7-F1
#
_cell.length_a   1.000
_cell.length_b   1.000
_cell.length_c   1.000
_cell.angle_alpha   90.00
_cell.angle_beta   90.00
_cell.angle_gamma   90.00
#
_symmetry.space_group_name_H-M   'P 1'
#
loop_
_entity.id
_entity.type
_entity.pdbx_description
1 polymer ?
#
loop_
_entity_poly.entity_id
_entity_poly.type
_entity_poly.pdbx_seq_one_letter_code
_entity_poly.pdbx_strand_id
1 'polypeptide(L)'
;MIVPSITTDDTSFEYSKEEVTKQKNIEDIDSNNKPQDSVDSESGEKSLLLKEYKGNTLLIELAGGAILGALSILFCLINNFIPPIPGTGMKFFDIIAIPMMVAFLIFGIRAGLLSTVIGCLGILILGEYMAWLGMLAKFLATIPMIVVPWLLLKFGDSISNRLSFLPNFSATSESMKKSFSFLMVPTILFRTIWMFTINLFFTIPLFSGGTVTISSEPKIALLTATMYGLWNIVQGFGDAYLGWLIAYPTQFDKLFGTW
;
A
#
# COMPACT_ATOMS: atom_id res chain seq x y z
N MET A 1 1.13 -4.37 56.85
CA MET A 1 0.34 -4.20 55.60
C MET A 1 0.75 -5.35 54.69
N ILE A 2 -0.11 -6.35 54.53
CA ILE A 2 0.20 -7.64 53.89
C ILE A 2 -0.16 -7.51 52.42
N VAL A 3 0.83 -7.65 51.53
CA VAL A 3 0.65 -7.66 50.07
C VAL A 3 0.44 -9.11 49.64
N PRO A 4 -0.66 -9.46 48.96
CA PRO A 4 -0.84 -10.81 48.41
C PRO A 4 -0.01 -10.97 47.13
N SER A 5 0.75 -12.06 47.05
CA SER A 5 1.49 -12.48 45.87
C SER A 5 0.53 -13.01 44.80
N ILE A 6 0.58 -12.44 43.60
CA ILE A 6 -0.12 -12.93 42.42
C ILE A 6 0.76 -14.01 41.79
N THR A 7 0.31 -15.25 41.85
CA THR A 7 0.83 -16.38 41.06
C THR A 7 0.14 -16.37 39.71
N THR A 8 0.91 -16.23 38.63
CA THR A 8 0.43 -16.45 37.26
C THR A 8 0.60 -17.92 36.90
N ASP A 9 -0.50 -18.62 36.65
CA ASP A 9 -0.53 -19.98 36.10
C ASP A 9 -0.19 -19.93 34.59
N ASP A 10 1.00 -20.44 34.25
CA ASP A 10 1.47 -20.65 32.88
C ASP A 10 1.08 -22.07 32.38
N THR A 11 -0.20 -22.30 32.06
CA THR A 11 -0.66 -23.61 31.55
C THR A 11 -1.55 -23.54 30.31
N SER A 12 -1.24 -22.70 29.32
CA SER A 12 -2.07 -22.57 28.11
C SER A 12 -1.32 -22.58 26.77
N PHE A 13 -0.12 -23.18 26.70
CA PHE A 13 0.63 -23.31 25.43
C PHE A 13 1.22 -24.72 25.21
N GLU A 14 0.40 -25.77 25.33
CA GLU A 14 0.81 -27.15 24.94
C GLU A 14 -0.22 -27.90 24.07
N TYR A 15 -1.10 -27.20 23.36
CA TYR A 15 -1.97 -27.81 22.34
C TYR A 15 -1.54 -27.39 20.92
N SER A 16 -0.48 -27.98 20.37
CA SER A 16 -0.24 -27.90 18.90
C SER A 16 0.79 -28.87 18.29
N LYS A 17 1.36 -29.84 19.03
CA LYS A 17 2.37 -30.76 18.45
C LYS A 17 1.89 -32.20 18.21
N GLU A 18 0.74 -32.63 18.72
CA GLU A 18 0.27 -34.01 18.54
C GLU A 18 -0.52 -34.26 17.23
N GLU A 19 -1.05 -33.22 16.55
CA GLU A 19 -1.84 -33.44 15.32
C GLU A 19 -0.99 -33.63 14.06
N VAL A 20 0.29 -33.23 14.04
CA VAL A 20 1.14 -33.35 12.85
C VAL A 20 1.70 -34.77 12.66
N THR A 21 1.64 -35.63 13.68
CA THR A 21 2.20 -37.00 13.60
C THR A 21 1.18 -38.04 13.09
N LYS A 22 -0.13 -37.76 13.13
CA LYS A 22 -1.16 -38.71 12.69
C LYS A 22 -1.42 -38.73 11.17
N GLN A 23 -0.95 -37.74 10.41
CA GLN A 23 -1.12 -37.73 8.95
C GLN A 23 -0.03 -38.48 8.17
N LYS A 24 1.00 -39.02 8.83
CA LYS A 24 2.11 -39.70 8.14
C LYS A 24 2.03 -41.23 8.12
N ASN A 25 0.97 -41.82 8.65
CA ASN A 25 0.83 -43.28 8.82
C ASN A 25 -0.42 -43.89 8.17
N ILE A 26 -1.08 -43.17 7.26
CA ILE A 26 -2.21 -43.70 6.48
C ILE A 26 -1.95 -43.37 5.02
N GLU A 27 -1.11 -44.17 4.36
CA GLU A 27 -1.15 -44.40 2.90
C GLU A 27 -0.16 -45.51 2.55
N ASP A 28 -0.36 -46.68 3.17
CA ASP A 28 0.22 -47.97 2.77
C ASP A 28 -0.82 -49.06 3.06
N ILE A 29 -2.07 -48.89 2.60
CA ILE A 29 -3.10 -49.94 2.65
C ILE A 29 -3.95 -49.91 1.37
N ASP A 30 -3.83 -51.02 0.65
CA ASP A 30 -4.74 -51.65 -0.33
C ASP A 30 -5.20 -50.89 -1.58
N SER A 31 -4.52 -51.24 -2.67
CA SER A 31 -5.11 -51.42 -3.99
C SER A 31 -6.25 -52.46 -3.99
N ASN A 32 -7.37 -52.10 -4.63
CA ASN A 32 -8.54 -52.93 -5.00
C ASN A 32 -9.77 -52.86 -4.07
N ASN A 33 -10.47 -51.73 -4.11
CA ASN A 33 -11.92 -51.71 -4.35
C ASN A 33 -12.38 -50.27 -4.61
N LYS A 34 -12.97 -50.00 -5.78
CA LYS A 34 -13.62 -48.73 -6.11
C LYS A 34 -15.13 -48.85 -5.90
N PRO A 35 -15.72 -48.26 -4.84
CA PRO A 35 -17.07 -47.72 -4.91
C PRO A 35 -16.97 -46.34 -5.57
N GLN A 36 -17.61 -46.22 -6.73
CA GLN A 36 -17.61 -45.05 -7.58
C GLN A 36 -18.87 -44.23 -7.27
N ASP A 37 -18.93 -43.54 -6.12
CA ASP A 37 -20.07 -42.68 -5.76
C ASP A 37 -19.74 -41.50 -4.80
N SER A 38 -18.47 -41.18 -4.52
CA SER A 38 -18.09 -40.13 -3.55
C SER A 38 -17.43 -38.87 -4.13
N VAL A 39 -17.38 -38.72 -5.46
CA VAL A 39 -16.59 -37.65 -6.11
C VAL A 39 -17.27 -36.26 -6.05
N ASP A 40 -18.59 -36.20 -5.85
CA ASP A 40 -19.32 -34.93 -5.91
C ASP A 40 -19.36 -34.15 -4.58
N SER A 41 -19.23 -34.80 -3.42
CA SER A 41 -19.31 -34.11 -2.12
C SER A 41 -18.03 -33.34 -1.76
N GLU A 42 -16.86 -33.85 -2.12
CA GLU A 42 -15.56 -33.25 -1.78
C GLU A 42 -15.28 -31.96 -2.57
N SER A 43 -15.85 -31.84 -3.78
CA SER A 43 -15.73 -30.62 -4.60
C SER A 43 -16.57 -29.46 -4.04
N GLY A 44 -17.73 -29.77 -3.46
CA GLY A 44 -18.63 -28.79 -2.85
C GLY A 44 -18.04 -28.17 -1.60
N GLU A 45 -17.46 -28.97 -0.72
CA GLU A 45 -16.86 -28.52 0.55
C GLU A 45 -15.62 -27.64 0.32
N LYS A 46 -14.72 -28.04 -0.59
CA LYS A 46 -13.56 -27.21 -0.99
C LYS A 46 -13.99 -25.87 -1.57
N SER A 47 -15.11 -25.82 -2.32
CA SER A 47 -15.62 -24.58 -2.89
C SER A 47 -16.18 -23.59 -1.84
N LEU A 48 -16.78 -24.11 -0.77
CA LEU A 48 -17.32 -23.30 0.34
C LEU A 48 -16.18 -22.73 1.20
N LEU A 49 -15.20 -23.56 1.54
CA LEU A 49 -14.01 -23.12 2.30
C LEU A 49 -13.19 -22.06 1.53
N LEU A 50 -13.05 -22.21 0.21
CA LEU A 50 -12.39 -21.20 -0.63
C LEU A 50 -13.17 -19.88 -0.68
N LYS A 51 -14.51 -19.92 -0.68
CA LYS A 51 -15.35 -18.72 -0.63
C LYS A 51 -15.24 -18.03 0.73
N GLU A 52 -15.25 -18.78 1.82
CA GLU A 52 -15.12 -18.25 3.18
C GLU A 52 -13.73 -17.64 3.41
N TYR A 53 -12.66 -18.32 2.98
CA TYR A 53 -11.28 -17.83 3.06
C TYR A 53 -11.08 -16.53 2.24
N LYS A 54 -11.58 -16.49 1.00
CA LYS A 54 -11.54 -15.27 0.16
C LYS A 54 -12.39 -14.15 0.74
N GLY A 55 -13.54 -14.46 1.34
CA GLY A 55 -14.41 -13.51 2.02
C GLY A 55 -13.72 -12.84 3.22
N ASN A 56 -13.07 -13.65 4.06
CA ASN A 56 -12.32 -13.15 5.21
C ASN A 56 -11.12 -12.30 4.80
N THR A 57 -10.43 -12.68 3.71
CA THR A 57 -9.30 -11.90 3.17
C THR A 57 -9.76 -10.50 2.71
N LEU A 58 -10.87 -10.44 1.96
CA LEU A 58 -11.41 -9.16 1.49
C LEU A 58 -11.87 -8.27 2.65
N LEU A 59 -12.49 -8.85 3.69
CA LEU A 59 -12.88 -8.10 4.88
C LEU A 59 -11.67 -7.47 5.58
N ILE A 60 -10.58 -8.23 5.72
CA ILE A 60 -9.33 -7.76 6.32
C ILE A 60 -8.72 -6.62 5.49
N GLU A 61 -8.67 -6.76 4.16
CA GLU A 61 -8.18 -5.70 3.25
C GLU A 61 -8.97 -4.40 3.39
N LEU A 62 -10.31 -4.49 3.41
CA LEU A 62 -11.17 -3.33 3.54
C LEU A 62 -11.06 -2.69 4.93
N ALA A 63 -11.07 -3.49 5.99
CA ALA A 63 -10.94 -2.99 7.37
C ALA A 63 -9.57 -2.34 7.60
N GLY A 64 -8.48 -3.00 7.19
CA GLY A 64 -7.12 -2.46 7.30
C GLY A 64 -6.93 -1.19 6.48
N GLY A 65 -7.43 -1.17 5.24
CA GLY A 65 -7.43 0.02 4.38
C GLY A 65 -8.22 1.19 4.99
N ALA A 66 -9.38 0.92 5.59
CA ALA A 66 -10.20 1.95 6.25
C ALA A 66 -9.53 2.53 7.50
N ILE A 67 -8.96 1.67 8.36
CA ILE A 67 -8.25 2.10 9.58
C ILE A 67 -7.03 2.97 9.21
N LEU A 68 -6.22 2.53 8.26
CA LEU A 68 -5.05 3.30 7.83
C LEU A 68 -5.43 4.57 7.05
N GLY A 69 -6.55 4.54 6.31
CA GLY A 69 -7.14 5.75 5.73
C GLY A 69 -7.57 6.76 6.79
N ALA A 70 -8.23 6.32 7.86
CA ALA A 70 -8.59 7.18 8.99
C ALA A 70 -7.35 7.72 9.73
N LEU A 71 -6.30 6.92 9.87
CA LEU A 71 -5.02 7.35 10.44
C LEU A 71 -4.35 8.44 9.58
N SER A 72 -4.46 8.35 8.26
CA SER A 72 -3.99 9.38 7.34
C SER A 72 -4.69 10.73 7.56
N ILE A 73 -6.00 10.71 7.88
CA ILE A 73 -6.75 11.92 8.25
C ILE A 73 -6.20 12.52 9.55
N LEU A 74 -5.92 11.70 10.56
CA LEU A 74 -5.32 12.17 11.82
C LEU A 74 -3.96 12.82 11.57
N PHE A 75 -3.14 12.23 10.71
CA PHE A 75 -1.84 12.77 10.32
C PHE A 75 -1.94 14.11 9.59
N CYS A 76 -3.03 14.37 8.88
CA CYS A 76 -3.27 15.69 8.32
C CYS A 76 -3.45 16.77 9.40
N LEU A 77 -4.13 16.46 10.51
CA LEU A 77 -4.27 17.41 11.61
C LEU A 77 -2.90 17.78 12.21
N ILE A 78 -1.98 16.81 12.26
CA ILE A 78 -0.60 17.04 12.70
C ILE A 78 0.18 17.85 11.65
N ASN A 79 -0.05 17.58 10.36
CA ASN A 79 0.64 18.25 9.26
C ASN A 79 0.36 19.77 9.20
N ASN A 80 -0.74 20.23 9.78
CA ASN A 80 -1.04 21.67 9.89
C ASN A 80 0.00 22.42 10.74
N PHE A 81 0.67 21.76 11.67
CA PHE A 81 1.74 22.35 12.49
C PHE A 81 3.10 22.42 11.76
N ILE A 82 3.23 21.78 10.60
CA ILE A 82 4.47 21.81 9.81
C ILE A 82 4.46 23.05 8.90
N PRO A 83 5.51 23.89 8.92
CA PRO A 83 5.55 25.09 8.09
C PRO A 83 5.62 24.71 6.59
N PRO A 84 4.95 25.47 5.72
CA PRO A 84 5.10 25.32 4.27
C PRO A 84 6.45 25.86 3.78
N ILE A 85 6.92 25.34 2.66
CA ILE A 85 8.06 25.86 1.92
C ILE A 85 7.67 27.22 1.34
N PRO A 86 8.44 28.29 1.62
CA PRO A 86 8.15 29.63 1.10
C PRO A 86 7.97 29.63 -0.42
N GLY A 87 6.89 30.24 -0.90
CA GLY A 87 6.61 30.46 -2.32
C GLY A 87 5.97 29.29 -3.07
N THR A 88 5.88 28.09 -2.49
CA THR A 88 5.33 26.91 -3.20
C THR A 88 4.05 26.35 -2.60
N GLY A 89 3.74 26.70 -1.34
CA GLY A 89 2.58 26.16 -0.62
C GLY A 89 2.71 24.68 -0.24
N MET A 90 3.79 23.99 -0.63
CA MET A 90 4.05 22.60 -0.26
C MET A 90 4.60 22.50 1.16
N LYS A 91 4.24 21.45 1.89
CA LYS A 91 4.80 21.16 3.21
C LYS A 91 6.20 20.57 3.09
N PHE A 92 7.12 20.97 3.97
CA PHE A 92 8.48 20.44 4.03
C PHE A 92 8.52 18.93 4.27
N PHE A 93 7.61 18.43 5.10
CA PHE A 93 7.50 17.02 5.42
C PHE A 93 6.02 16.67 5.49
N ASP A 94 5.60 15.64 4.77
CA ASP A 94 4.20 15.28 4.65
C ASP A 94 4.01 13.79 4.92
N ILE A 95 3.62 13.48 6.15
CA ILE A 95 3.43 12.12 6.64
C ILE A 95 2.10 11.49 6.20
N ILE A 96 1.22 12.25 5.53
CA ILE A 96 -0.15 11.83 5.21
C ILE A 96 -0.18 10.55 4.37
N ALA A 97 0.73 10.41 3.41
CA ALA A 97 0.75 9.24 2.52
C ALA A 97 1.36 7.99 3.17
N ILE A 98 2.02 8.10 4.32
CA ILE A 98 2.69 6.96 4.96
C ILE A 98 1.68 5.85 5.31
N PRO A 99 0.55 6.11 6.02
CA PRO A 99 -0.45 5.08 6.27
C PRO A 99 -1.03 4.46 4.99
N MET A 100 -1.19 5.24 3.93
CA MET A 100 -1.69 4.75 2.63
C MET A 100 -0.72 3.76 1.99
N MET A 101 0.59 4.08 2.04
CA MET A 101 1.65 3.19 1.56
C MET A 101 1.75 1.94 2.42
N VAL A 102 1.62 2.05 3.75
CA VAL A 102 1.58 0.89 4.65
C VAL A 102 0.40 -0.02 4.32
N ALA A 103 -0.78 0.55 4.04
CA ALA A 103 -1.96 -0.21 3.65
C ALA A 103 -1.71 -1.01 2.36
N PHE A 104 -1.05 -0.40 1.38
CA PHE A 104 -0.65 -1.08 0.15
C PHE A 104 0.36 -2.21 0.40
N LEU A 105 1.40 -1.96 1.20
CA LEU A 105 2.47 -2.96 1.41
C LEU A 105 1.98 -4.20 2.16
N ILE A 106 1.08 -4.03 3.13
CA ILE A 106 0.55 -5.13 3.95
C ILE A 106 -0.61 -5.82 3.24
N PHE A 107 -1.62 -5.07 2.82
CA PHE A 107 -2.91 -5.62 2.38
C PHE A 107 -3.14 -5.56 0.86
N GLY A 108 -2.20 -4.96 0.11
CA GLY A 108 -2.20 -4.96 -1.34
C GLY A 108 -2.97 -3.81 -1.96
N ILE A 109 -3.18 -3.89 -3.27
CA ILE A 109 -3.68 -2.77 -4.08
C ILE A 109 -5.06 -2.27 -3.63
N ARG A 110 -5.97 -3.17 -3.23
CA ARG A 110 -7.34 -2.80 -2.84
C ARG A 110 -7.36 -1.93 -1.60
N ALA A 111 -6.68 -2.39 -0.55
CA ALA A 111 -6.55 -1.66 0.70
C ALA A 111 -5.76 -0.34 0.53
N GLY A 112 -4.68 -0.36 -0.27
CA GLY A 112 -3.91 0.83 -0.59
C GLY A 112 -4.74 1.91 -1.29
N LEU A 113 -5.50 1.53 -2.31
CA LEU A 113 -6.39 2.46 -3.03
C LEU A 113 -7.53 2.94 -2.14
N LEU A 114 -8.16 2.06 -1.36
CA LEU A 114 -9.22 2.42 -0.43
C LEU A 114 -8.71 3.42 0.63
N SER A 115 -7.56 3.13 1.24
CA SER A 115 -6.91 4.01 2.22
C SER A 115 -6.59 5.37 1.61
N THR A 116 -6.12 5.39 0.36
CA THR A 116 -5.83 6.63 -0.38
C THR A 116 -7.10 7.45 -0.62
N VAL A 117 -8.21 6.83 -1.01
CA VAL A 117 -9.50 7.51 -1.20
C VAL A 117 -10.03 8.06 0.12
N ILE A 118 -10.09 7.24 1.18
CA ILE A 118 -10.59 7.67 2.49
C ILE A 118 -9.74 8.80 3.06
N GLY A 119 -8.42 8.64 3.05
CA GLY A 119 -7.51 9.67 3.53
C GLY A 119 -7.67 10.97 2.75
N CYS A 120 -7.74 10.90 1.41
CA CYS A 120 -7.88 12.11 0.61
C CYS A 120 -9.25 12.80 0.79
N LEU A 121 -10.33 12.04 0.87
CA LEU A 121 -11.68 12.59 1.11
C LEU A 121 -11.78 13.21 2.50
N GLY A 122 -11.26 12.55 3.52
CA GLY A 122 -11.30 13.07 4.89
C GLY A 122 -10.55 14.38 5.03
N ILE A 123 -9.42 14.53 4.34
CA ILE A 123 -8.64 15.77 4.38
C ILE A 123 -9.31 16.88 3.57
N LEU A 124 -9.97 16.54 2.45
CA LEU A 124 -10.72 17.51 1.66
C LEU A 124 -11.83 18.20 2.49
N ILE A 125 -12.41 17.50 3.46
CA ILE A 125 -13.44 18.03 4.35
C ILE A 125 -12.84 18.93 5.45
N LEU A 126 -11.62 18.64 5.91
CA LEU A 126 -10.99 19.29 7.07
C LEU A 126 -9.99 20.41 6.70
N GLY A 127 -9.67 20.55 5.42
CA GLY A 127 -8.66 21.50 4.94
C GLY A 127 -9.15 22.95 4.82
N GLU A 128 -8.18 23.88 4.84
CA GLU A 128 -8.41 25.33 4.64
C GLU A 128 -8.73 25.69 3.17
N TYR A 129 -8.88 27.00 2.88
CA TYR A 129 -9.11 27.52 1.53
C TYR A 129 -8.03 27.01 0.54
N MET A 130 -8.48 26.45 -0.60
CA MET A 130 -7.64 25.74 -1.61
C MET A 130 -7.02 24.40 -1.17
N ALA A 131 -7.33 23.87 0.01
CA ALA A 131 -6.82 22.55 0.43
C ALA A 131 -7.23 21.41 -0.51
N TRP A 132 -8.40 21.53 -1.16
CA TRP A 132 -8.87 20.56 -2.14
C TRP A 132 -7.88 20.35 -3.30
N LEU A 133 -7.16 21.41 -3.72
CA LEU A 133 -6.19 21.33 -4.81
C LEU A 133 -4.93 20.61 -4.36
N GLY A 134 -4.41 20.94 -3.17
CA GLY A 134 -3.29 20.22 -2.57
C GLY A 134 -3.62 18.74 -2.36
N MET A 135 -4.85 18.45 -1.97
CA MET A 135 -5.34 17.08 -1.80
C MET A 135 -5.48 16.32 -3.10
N LEU A 136 -6.02 16.96 -4.14
CA LEU A 136 -6.07 16.37 -5.47
C LEU A 136 -4.66 16.07 -5.98
N ALA A 137 -3.72 17.00 -5.80
CA ALA A 137 -2.32 16.80 -6.17
C ALA A 137 -1.70 15.63 -5.38
N LYS A 138 -1.96 15.50 -4.07
CA LYS A 138 -1.48 14.39 -3.25
C LYS A 138 -2.08 13.06 -3.71
N PHE A 139 -3.40 13.02 -3.94
CA PHE A 139 -4.10 11.84 -4.46
C PHE A 139 -3.49 11.35 -5.78
N LEU A 140 -3.31 12.28 -6.73
CA LEU A 140 -2.71 11.99 -8.04
C LEU A 140 -1.24 11.60 -7.96
N ALA A 141 -0.51 12.05 -6.94
CA ALA A 141 0.87 11.68 -6.70
C ALA A 141 1.00 10.30 -6.02
N THR A 142 0.04 9.94 -5.15
CA THR A 142 0.03 8.65 -4.43
C THR A 142 -0.48 7.50 -5.30
N ILE A 143 -1.45 7.71 -6.20
CA ILE A 143 -1.96 6.64 -7.08
C ILE A 143 -0.83 5.90 -7.82
N PRO A 144 0.09 6.58 -8.53
CA PRO A 144 1.19 5.90 -9.20
C PRO A 144 2.06 5.09 -8.26
N MET A 145 2.25 5.55 -7.01
CA MET A 145 3.05 4.86 -5.99
C MET A 145 2.46 3.51 -5.57
N ILE A 146 1.16 3.29 -5.82
CA ILE A 146 0.47 2.04 -5.51
C ILE A 146 0.29 1.21 -6.78
N VAL A 147 -0.20 1.84 -7.85
CA VAL A 147 -0.59 1.15 -9.08
C VAL A 147 0.63 0.66 -9.87
N VAL A 148 1.66 1.49 -10.04
CA VAL A 148 2.84 1.12 -10.84
C VAL A 148 3.60 -0.07 -10.25
N PRO A 149 3.97 -0.12 -8.95
CA PRO A 149 4.70 -1.27 -8.42
C PRO A 149 3.83 -2.53 -8.43
N TRP A 150 2.52 -2.41 -8.22
CA TRP A 150 1.61 -3.55 -8.37
C TRP A 150 1.56 -4.07 -9.82
N LEU A 151 1.50 -3.17 -10.82
CA LEU A 151 1.55 -3.56 -12.23
C LEU A 151 2.90 -4.21 -12.58
N LEU A 152 4.01 -3.66 -12.08
CA LEU A 152 5.35 -4.21 -12.29
C LEU A 152 5.49 -5.60 -11.67
N LEU A 153 4.88 -5.86 -10.50
CA LEU A 153 4.84 -7.20 -9.91
C LEU A 153 3.95 -8.14 -10.73
N LYS A 154 2.74 -7.71 -11.10
CA LYS A 154 1.77 -8.54 -11.81
C LYS A 154 2.22 -8.95 -13.21
N PHE A 155 2.89 -8.06 -13.92
CA PHE A 155 3.42 -8.30 -15.27
C PHE A 155 4.91 -8.62 -15.27
N GLY A 156 5.54 -8.62 -14.09
CA GLY A 156 6.98 -8.76 -13.94
C GLY A 156 7.48 -10.10 -14.43
N ASP A 157 6.74 -11.19 -14.27
CA ASP A 157 7.12 -12.50 -14.82
C ASP A 157 7.23 -12.49 -16.35
N SER A 158 6.29 -11.83 -17.03
CA SER A 158 6.33 -11.69 -18.50
C SER A 158 7.52 -10.84 -18.96
N ILE A 159 7.93 -9.86 -18.14
CA ILE A 159 9.06 -8.97 -18.43
C ILE A 159 10.38 -9.69 -18.09
N SER A 160 10.46 -10.40 -16.97
CA SER A 160 11.62 -11.19 -16.52
C SER A 160 11.96 -12.28 -17.54
N ASN A 161 10.95 -12.97 -18.08
CA ASN A 161 11.14 -13.96 -19.14
C ASN A 161 11.75 -13.37 -20.44
N ARG A 162 11.63 -12.05 -20.65
CA ARG A 162 12.24 -11.35 -21.79
C ARG A 162 13.59 -10.71 -21.45
N LEU A 163 13.83 -10.40 -20.19
CA LEU A 163 15.00 -9.66 -19.70
C LEU A 163 15.66 -10.46 -18.59
N SER A 164 16.66 -11.27 -18.96
CA SER A 164 17.35 -12.21 -18.06
C SER A 164 18.04 -11.60 -16.84
N PHE A 165 18.21 -10.27 -16.78
CA PHE A 165 18.81 -9.60 -15.64
C PHE A 165 17.79 -9.23 -14.54
N LEU A 166 16.50 -9.39 -14.80
CA LEU A 166 15.45 -9.06 -13.83
C LEU A 166 15.19 -10.23 -12.89
N PRO A 167 14.93 -9.98 -11.60
CA PRO A 167 14.49 -11.01 -10.68
C PRO A 167 13.06 -11.46 -11.04
N ASN A 168 12.72 -12.71 -10.70
CA ASN A 168 11.35 -13.19 -10.82
C ASN A 168 10.43 -12.42 -9.85
N PHE A 169 9.32 -11.92 -10.37
CA PHE A 169 8.40 -11.06 -9.66
C PHE A 169 7.07 -11.79 -9.48
N SER A 170 6.82 -12.27 -8.27
CA SER A 170 5.48 -12.76 -7.92
C SER A 170 4.66 -11.62 -7.34
N ALA A 171 3.36 -11.61 -7.59
CA ALA A 171 2.45 -10.60 -7.03
C ALA A 171 2.16 -10.86 -5.54
N THR A 172 3.21 -10.91 -4.73
CA THR A 172 3.15 -11.19 -3.28
C THR A 172 3.90 -10.13 -2.47
N SER A 173 3.49 -9.95 -1.21
CA SER A 173 4.14 -9.02 -0.28
C SER A 173 5.61 -9.37 -0.03
N GLU A 174 5.97 -10.66 -0.03
CA GLU A 174 7.38 -11.09 0.10
C GLU A 174 8.23 -10.68 -1.11
N SER A 175 7.70 -10.81 -2.34
CA SER A 175 8.39 -10.34 -3.54
C SER A 175 8.55 -8.81 -3.52
N MET A 176 7.50 -8.11 -3.09
CA MET A 176 7.53 -6.65 -2.90
C MET A 176 8.62 -6.23 -1.89
N LYS A 177 8.76 -6.95 -0.77
CA LYS A 177 9.80 -6.71 0.24
C LYS A 177 11.21 -6.88 -0.33
N LYS A 178 11.47 -7.98 -1.05
CA LYS A 178 12.79 -8.33 -1.59
C LYS A 178 13.23 -7.40 -2.71
N SER A 179 12.29 -7.03 -3.59
CA SER A 179 12.56 -6.23 -4.79
C SER A 179 12.14 -4.77 -4.63
N PHE A 180 11.94 -4.30 -3.39
CA PHE A 180 11.32 -3.01 -3.10
C PHE A 180 11.99 -1.84 -3.83
N SER A 181 13.30 -1.66 -3.66
CA SER A 181 14.02 -0.55 -4.30
C SER A 181 13.95 -0.62 -5.83
N PHE A 182 14.01 -1.81 -6.40
CA PHE A 182 13.91 -2.01 -7.85
C PHE A 182 12.53 -1.61 -8.40
N LEU A 183 11.46 -1.86 -7.64
CA LEU A 183 10.09 -1.50 -8.01
C LEU A 183 9.81 -0.01 -7.77
N MET A 184 10.35 0.56 -6.69
CA MET A 184 10.05 1.93 -6.29
C MET A 184 10.79 2.99 -7.11
N VAL A 185 12.01 2.72 -7.58
CA VAL A 185 12.73 3.67 -8.45
C VAL A 185 11.95 4.04 -9.73
N PRO A 186 11.54 3.08 -10.59
CA PRO A 186 10.75 3.41 -11.79
C PRO A 186 9.39 3.99 -11.44
N THR A 187 8.80 3.58 -10.31
CA THR A 187 7.55 4.15 -9.79
C THR A 187 7.67 5.63 -9.45
N ILE A 188 8.74 6.04 -8.75
CA ILE A 188 9.00 7.44 -8.38
C ILE A 188 9.31 8.27 -9.63
N LEU A 189 10.04 7.71 -10.61
CA LEU A 189 10.27 8.38 -11.90
C LEU A 189 8.95 8.61 -12.65
N PHE A 190 8.08 7.60 -12.71
CA PHE A 190 6.77 7.74 -13.32
C PHE A 190 5.92 8.80 -12.60
N ARG A 191 5.86 8.75 -11.25
CA ARG A 191 5.21 9.79 -10.43
C ARG A 191 5.73 11.17 -10.76
N THR A 192 7.05 11.33 -10.95
CA THR A 192 7.68 12.62 -11.23
C THR A 192 7.24 13.17 -12.59
N ILE A 193 7.26 12.35 -13.64
CA ILE A 193 6.82 12.75 -14.99
C ILE A 193 5.32 13.09 -14.98
N TRP A 194 4.52 12.24 -14.32
CA TRP A 194 3.08 12.43 -14.16
C TRP A 194 2.74 13.75 -13.45
N MET A 195 3.37 14.00 -12.30
CA MET A 195 3.13 15.20 -11.53
C MET A 195 3.73 16.45 -12.18
N PHE A 196 4.85 16.34 -12.89
CA PHE A 196 5.36 17.45 -13.71
C PHE A 196 4.30 17.89 -14.73
N THR A 197 3.70 16.93 -15.44
CA THR A 197 2.65 17.20 -16.44
C THR A 197 1.43 17.83 -15.80
N ILE A 198 0.89 17.23 -14.73
CA ILE A 198 -0.28 17.80 -14.03
C ILE A 198 0.02 19.19 -13.50
N ASN A 199 1.19 19.40 -12.88
CA ASN A 199 1.50 20.69 -12.32
C ASN A 199 1.65 21.77 -13.40
N LEU A 200 2.29 21.43 -14.52
CA LEU A 200 2.50 22.36 -15.63
C LEU A 200 1.19 22.79 -16.30
N PHE A 201 0.27 21.86 -16.55
CA PHE A 201 -0.94 22.12 -17.32
C PHE A 201 -2.18 22.42 -16.47
N PHE A 202 -2.19 22.03 -15.19
CA PHE A 202 -3.38 22.13 -14.34
C PHE A 202 -3.09 22.91 -13.05
N THR A 203 -2.16 22.46 -12.21
CA THR A 203 -1.96 23.04 -10.87
C THR A 203 -1.47 24.50 -10.92
N ILE A 204 -0.46 24.80 -11.75
CA ILE A 204 0.14 26.14 -11.84
C ILE A 204 -0.85 27.15 -12.43
N PRO A 205 -1.53 26.88 -13.57
CA PRO A 205 -2.58 27.76 -14.08
C PRO A 205 -3.67 28.02 -13.04
N LEU A 206 -4.12 26.99 -12.33
CA LEU A 206 -5.19 27.13 -11.36
C LEU A 206 -4.75 27.96 -10.13
N PHE A 207 -3.57 27.68 -9.59
CA PHE A 207 -3.03 28.37 -8.41
C PHE A 207 -2.69 29.85 -8.69
N SER A 208 -2.28 30.16 -9.92
CA SER A 208 -1.96 31.52 -10.35
C SER A 208 -3.16 32.31 -10.87
N GLY A 209 -4.38 31.74 -10.84
CA GLY A 209 -5.57 32.37 -11.42
C GLY A 209 -5.47 32.58 -12.93
N GLY A 210 -4.69 31.74 -13.62
CA GLY A 210 -4.46 31.80 -15.07
C GLY A 210 -3.36 32.78 -15.51
N THR A 211 -2.68 33.46 -14.57
CA THR A 211 -1.61 34.40 -14.91
C THR A 211 -0.35 33.69 -15.39
N VAL A 212 0.00 32.56 -14.76
CA VAL A 212 1.17 31.73 -15.12
C VAL A 212 0.70 30.50 -15.88
N THR A 213 0.96 30.49 -17.19
CA THR A 213 0.68 29.36 -18.08
C THR A 213 1.84 29.16 -19.06
N ILE A 214 1.84 28.04 -19.79
CA ILE A 214 2.82 27.81 -20.88
C ILE A 214 2.74 28.93 -21.94
N SER A 215 1.55 29.46 -22.19
CA SER A 215 1.33 30.47 -23.24
C SER A 215 1.67 31.88 -22.77
N SER A 216 1.39 32.23 -21.51
CA SER A 216 1.62 33.57 -20.96
C SER A 216 3.06 33.74 -20.45
N GLU A 217 3.55 32.80 -19.64
CA GLU A 217 4.84 32.89 -18.97
C GLU A 217 5.60 31.55 -18.98
N PRO A 218 6.04 31.08 -20.17
CA PRO A 218 6.59 29.73 -20.34
C PRO A 218 7.78 29.44 -19.43
N LYS A 219 8.66 30.43 -19.20
CA LYS A 219 9.86 30.28 -18.35
C LYS A 219 9.49 30.02 -16.89
N ILE A 220 8.55 30.80 -16.34
CA ILE A 220 8.12 30.68 -14.94
C ILE A 220 7.30 29.41 -14.75
N ALA A 221 6.41 29.09 -15.71
CA ALA A 221 5.62 27.86 -15.69
C ALA A 221 6.52 26.60 -15.70
N LEU A 222 7.50 26.52 -16.61
CA LEU A 222 8.43 25.39 -16.67
C LEU A 222 9.30 25.29 -15.43
N LEU A 223 9.88 26.40 -14.96
CA LEU A 223 10.71 26.42 -13.75
C LEU A 223 9.91 25.91 -12.54
N THR A 224 8.69 26.42 -12.35
CA THR A 224 7.82 26.04 -11.23
C THR A 224 7.42 24.57 -11.32
N ALA A 225 7.06 24.08 -12.52
CA ALA A 225 6.74 22.67 -12.73
C ALA A 225 7.95 21.76 -12.47
N THR A 226 9.15 22.17 -12.88
CA THR A 226 10.40 21.46 -12.58
C THR A 226 10.66 21.40 -11.08
N MET A 227 10.50 22.51 -10.36
CA MET A 227 10.63 22.53 -8.89
C MET A 227 9.64 21.56 -8.22
N TYR A 228 8.37 21.54 -8.66
CA TYR A 228 7.38 20.58 -8.17
C TYR A 228 7.71 19.12 -8.53
N GLY A 229 8.25 18.89 -9.73
CA GLY A 229 8.72 17.56 -10.14
C GLY A 229 9.85 17.06 -9.25
N LEU A 230 10.88 17.88 -9.03
CA LEU A 230 12.01 17.55 -8.15
C LEU A 230 11.55 17.28 -6.72
N TRP A 231 10.61 18.07 -6.21
CA TRP A 231 10.04 17.84 -4.89
C TRP A 231 9.27 16.53 -4.79
N ASN A 232 8.57 16.12 -5.85
CA ASN A 232 7.89 14.82 -5.91
C ASN A 232 8.85 13.62 -5.87
N ILE A 233 10.11 13.79 -6.30
CA ILE A 233 11.14 12.76 -6.11
C ILE A 233 11.40 12.59 -4.61
N VAL A 234 11.73 13.69 -3.92
CA VAL A 234 12.04 13.68 -2.47
C VAL A 234 10.88 13.10 -1.66
N GLN A 235 9.65 13.57 -1.92
CA GLN A 235 8.46 13.03 -1.27
C GLN A 235 8.21 11.57 -1.64
N GLY A 236 8.39 11.19 -2.90
CA GLY A 236 8.24 9.80 -3.34
C GLY A 236 9.17 8.84 -2.60
N PHE A 237 10.42 9.23 -2.37
CA PHE A 237 11.36 8.47 -1.54
C PHE A 237 10.89 8.41 -0.07
N GLY A 238 10.52 9.54 0.52
CA GLY A 238 10.03 9.61 1.89
C GLY A 238 8.81 8.71 2.12
N ASP A 239 7.76 8.89 1.32
CA ASP A 239 6.51 8.13 1.39
C ASP A 239 6.78 6.61 1.27
N ALA A 240 7.61 6.21 0.30
CA ALA A 240 7.91 4.81 0.03
C ALA A 240 8.74 4.15 1.15
N TYR A 241 9.90 4.74 1.49
CA TYR A 241 10.83 4.10 2.42
C TYR A 241 10.36 4.17 3.87
N LEU A 242 9.63 5.23 4.27
CA LEU A 242 9.01 5.26 5.59
C LEU A 242 7.87 4.24 5.69
N GLY A 243 7.06 4.09 4.64
CA GLY A 243 6.06 3.04 4.57
C GLY A 243 6.68 1.64 4.69
N TRP A 244 7.78 1.39 3.97
CA TRP A 244 8.53 0.13 4.03
C TRP A 244 9.13 -0.13 5.43
N LEU A 245 9.73 0.89 6.05
CA LEU A 245 10.34 0.81 7.38
C LEU A 245 9.30 0.51 8.47
N ILE A 246 8.05 0.93 8.27
CA ILE A 246 6.96 0.60 9.19
C ILE A 246 6.40 -0.80 8.90
N ALA A 247 6.20 -1.17 7.63
CA ALA A 247 5.49 -2.39 7.26
C ALA A 247 6.29 -3.68 7.51
N TYR A 248 7.59 -3.71 7.17
CA TYR A 248 8.33 -4.97 7.10
C TYR A 248 9.20 -5.30 8.32
N PRO A 249 9.88 -4.34 8.98
CA PRO A 249 10.59 -4.60 10.23
C PRO A 249 9.67 -5.04 11.37
N THR A 250 8.43 -4.55 11.38
CA THR A 250 7.38 -4.91 12.37
C THR A 250 6.76 -6.29 12.11
N GLN A 251 7.09 -6.93 10.98
CA GLN A 251 6.54 -8.22 10.55
C GLN A 251 5.02 -8.22 10.36
N PHE A 252 4.39 -7.06 10.18
CA PHE A 252 2.95 -7.00 9.91
C PHE A 252 2.58 -7.69 8.59
N ASP A 253 3.51 -7.75 7.62
CA ASP A 253 3.36 -8.55 6.40
C ASP A 253 3.12 -10.03 6.68
N LYS A 254 3.77 -10.59 7.71
CA LYS A 254 3.60 -12.02 8.05
C LYS A 254 2.29 -12.30 8.80
N LEU A 255 1.82 -11.33 9.58
CA LEU A 255 0.64 -11.49 10.43
C LEU A 255 -0.66 -11.15 9.71
N PHE A 256 -0.62 -10.13 8.87
CA PHE A 256 -1.81 -9.54 8.24
C PHE A 256 -1.72 -9.48 6.71
N GLY A 257 -0.63 -9.98 6.12
CA GLY A 257 -0.45 -10.00 4.68
C GLY A 257 -1.53 -10.80 3.98
N THR A 258 -2.25 -10.16 3.06
CA THR A 258 -3.33 -10.78 2.29
C THR A 258 -2.97 -11.08 0.83
N TRP A 259 -1.78 -10.66 0.38
CA TRP A 259 -1.34 -10.77 -1.00
C TRP A 259 0.11 -11.21 -1.10
#